data_AF-A0A4S8NDW8-F1
#
_entry.id   AF-A0A4S8NDW8-F1
#
_cell.length_a   1.000
_cell.length_b   1.000
_cell.length_c   1.000
_cell.angle_alpha   90.00
_cell.angle_beta   90.00
_cell.angle_gamma   90.00
#
_symmetry.space_group_name_H-M   'P 1'
#
loop_
_entity.id
_entity.type
_entity.pdbx_description
1 polymer ?
#
loop_
_entity_poly.entity_id
_entity_poly.type
_entity_poly.pdbx_seq_one_letter_code
_entity_poly.pdbx_strand_id
1 'polypeptide(L)'
;MISVLVIAGTFLLRNPGEDSETAIDSARPAEPTASASIDPTQRARRARPAPSDGTATSVPDAGDAVAADFPGLGEPNGISGEGRNYSLTEHTMTIQLSSPNPLGLVAYLIPASTENPRGKAVVEARTWSLTTTVYGKPKYGAVYVQAGYDGRPATCVITIDGKVTERRSTKGPYGAMWCLG
;
A
#
# COMPACT_ATOMS: atom_id res chain seq x y z
N MET A 1 14.40 51.41 -9.03
CA MET A 1 15.75 51.00 -8.56
C MET A 1 15.68 50.78 -7.05
N ILE A 2 15.35 49.56 -6.58
CA ILE A 2 15.52 49.12 -5.18
C ILE A 2 15.81 47.61 -5.20
N SER A 3 16.80 47.24 -4.39
CA SER A 3 17.68 46.08 -4.50
C SER A 3 17.07 44.75 -4.04
N VAL A 4 17.48 43.69 -4.73
CA VAL A 4 17.26 42.27 -4.37
C VAL A 4 18.35 41.83 -3.39
N LEU A 5 17.97 41.34 -2.21
CA LEU A 5 18.89 40.79 -1.22
C LEU A 5 18.88 39.24 -1.33
N VAL A 6 19.94 38.68 -1.90
CA VAL A 6 20.15 37.23 -2.01
C VAL A 6 20.95 36.76 -0.80
N ILE A 7 20.34 35.95 0.07
CA ILE A 7 21.03 35.29 1.18
C ILE A 7 21.41 33.89 0.73
N ALA A 8 22.66 33.73 0.28
CA ALA A 8 23.28 32.43 0.02
C ALA A 8 23.79 31.85 1.36
N GLY A 9 23.00 30.98 1.99
CA GLY A 9 23.39 30.26 3.20
C GLY A 9 24.19 29.01 2.85
N THR A 10 25.53 29.11 2.86
CA THR A 10 26.45 27.98 2.76
C THR A 10 26.64 27.37 4.15
N PHE A 11 25.98 26.26 4.44
CA PHE A 11 26.20 25.49 5.67
C PHE A 11 27.28 24.43 5.42
N LEU A 12 28.54 24.80 5.71
CA LEU A 12 29.68 23.89 5.79
C LEU A 12 29.79 23.37 7.23
N LEU A 13 29.33 22.14 7.48
CA LEU A 13 29.70 21.40 8.70
C LEU A 13 30.67 20.27 8.34
N ARG A 14 31.94 20.57 8.59
CA ARG A 14 33.06 19.64 8.76
C ARG A 14 32.83 18.77 10.00
N ASN A 15 33.02 17.46 9.89
CA ASN A 15 33.36 16.58 11.01
C ASN A 15 34.60 15.74 10.63
N PRO A 16 35.77 15.98 11.25
CA PRO A 16 36.91 15.06 11.23
C PRO A 16 37.00 14.27 12.56
N GLY A 17 37.33 12.98 12.45
CA GLY A 17 37.70 12.07 13.54
C GLY A 17 37.88 10.69 12.91
N GLU A 18 39.06 10.33 12.42
CA GLU A 18 40.26 9.85 13.15
C GLU A 18 39.98 8.61 14.04
N ASP A 19 40.40 7.47 13.47
CA ASP A 19 41.18 6.38 14.04
C ASP A 19 40.69 5.64 15.29
N SER A 20 40.31 4.39 15.07
CA SER A 20 40.58 3.30 16.00
C SER A 20 40.79 2.00 15.24
N GLU A 21 42.07 1.76 14.95
CA GLU A 21 42.66 0.47 14.65
C GLU A 21 42.61 -0.40 15.93
N THR A 22 41.90 -1.53 15.87
CA THR A 22 42.14 -2.64 16.80
C THR A 22 42.29 -3.90 15.97
N ALA A 23 43.54 -4.35 15.90
CA ALA A 23 43.96 -5.58 15.26
C ALA A 23 44.01 -6.73 16.29
N ILE A 24 43.50 -7.87 15.82
CA ILE A 24 43.82 -9.28 16.12
C ILE A 24 43.45 -9.92 17.48
N ASP A 25 42.77 -11.06 17.29
CA ASP A 25 43.00 -12.38 17.90
C ASP A 25 42.20 -12.77 19.13
N SER A 26 41.30 -13.74 18.94
CA SER A 26 41.41 -15.04 19.62
C SER A 26 40.30 -15.99 19.17
N ALA A 27 40.75 -17.07 18.54
CA ALA A 27 40.11 -18.38 18.41
C ALA A 27 38.80 -18.59 19.21
N ARG A 28 37.69 -18.74 18.49
CA ARG A 28 36.45 -19.35 19.03
C ARG A 28 36.47 -20.85 18.73
N PRO A 29 36.40 -21.73 19.74
CA PRO A 29 36.22 -23.16 19.53
C PRO A 29 34.92 -23.44 18.78
N ALA A 30 34.99 -24.34 17.79
CA ALA A 30 33.84 -24.88 17.09
C ALA A 30 32.95 -25.66 18.08
N GLU A 31 31.76 -25.14 18.35
CA GLU A 31 30.72 -25.88 19.07
C GLU A 31 30.13 -26.97 18.16
N PRO A 32 29.79 -28.14 18.73
CA PRO A 32 29.32 -29.30 17.98
C PRO A 32 27.98 -29.02 17.29
N THR A 33 27.95 -29.34 15.98
CA THR A 33 26.75 -29.41 15.15
C THR A 33 25.77 -30.43 15.72
N ALA A 34 24.80 -29.96 16.51
CA ALA A 34 23.59 -30.72 16.76
C ALA A 34 22.75 -30.70 15.47
N SER A 35 22.79 -31.80 14.71
CA SER A 35 21.83 -32.09 13.65
C SER A 35 20.42 -32.14 14.24
N ALA A 36 19.74 -30.99 14.23
CA ALA A 36 18.30 -30.98 14.37
C ALA A 36 17.70 -31.56 13.09
N SER A 37 17.29 -32.83 13.16
CA SER A 37 16.45 -33.48 12.16
C SER A 37 15.11 -32.73 12.11
N ILE A 38 14.97 -31.82 11.16
CA ILE A 38 13.69 -31.13 10.90
C ILE A 38 12.80 -32.15 10.19
N ASP A 39 11.85 -32.71 10.96
CA ASP A 39 10.76 -33.52 10.45
C ASP A 39 9.95 -32.69 9.40
N PRO A 40 9.84 -33.12 8.14
CA PRO A 40 9.19 -32.35 7.07
C PRO A 40 7.66 -32.42 7.11
N THR A 41 7.05 -32.83 8.23
CA THR A 41 5.63 -33.20 8.27
C THR A 41 4.78 -32.33 9.19
N GLN A 42 4.96 -31.00 9.18
CA GLN A 42 3.94 -30.11 9.77
C GLN A 42 3.87 -28.74 9.10
N ARG A 43 3.63 -28.73 7.78
CA ARG A 43 3.10 -27.54 7.11
C ARG A 43 1.63 -27.40 7.50
N ALA A 44 1.39 -26.86 8.69
CA ALA A 44 0.07 -26.42 9.11
C ALA A 44 -0.50 -25.55 7.98
N ARG A 45 -1.61 -25.99 7.38
CA ARG A 45 -2.37 -25.20 6.40
C ARG A 45 -2.69 -23.87 7.08
N ARG A 46 -1.95 -22.83 6.72
CA ARG A 46 -2.23 -21.46 7.12
C ARG A 46 -3.63 -21.16 6.59
N ALA A 47 -4.60 -21.05 7.50
CA ALA A 47 -5.96 -20.71 7.15
C ALA A 47 -5.94 -19.43 6.33
N ARG A 48 -6.46 -19.49 5.10
CA ARG A 48 -6.68 -18.32 4.26
C ARG A 48 -7.65 -17.41 5.02
N PRO A 49 -7.33 -16.13 5.27
CA PRO A 49 -8.29 -15.20 5.83
C PRO A 49 -9.53 -15.21 4.95
N ALA A 50 -10.68 -15.52 5.54
CA ALA A 50 -11.95 -15.39 4.86
C ALA A 50 -12.18 -13.90 4.56
N PRO A 51 -12.56 -13.52 3.32
CA PRO A 51 -12.93 -12.15 3.02
C PRO A 51 -14.06 -11.73 3.95
N SER A 52 -13.92 -10.56 4.58
CA SER A 52 -15.02 -9.97 5.32
C SER A 52 -15.97 -9.34 4.30
N ASP A 53 -17.24 -9.71 4.36
CA ASP A 53 -18.32 -9.10 3.57
C ASP A 53 -18.55 -7.67 4.07
N GLY A 54 -17.67 -6.75 3.65
CA GLY A 54 -17.91 -5.32 3.76
C GLY A 54 -18.89 -4.94 2.67
N THR A 55 -20.17 -4.76 3.01
CA THR A 55 -21.19 -4.26 2.09
C THR A 55 -20.78 -2.89 1.57
N ALA A 56 -20.14 -2.84 0.41
CA ALA A 56 -19.82 -1.61 -0.28
C ALA A 56 -21.14 -1.00 -0.78
N THR A 57 -21.51 0.17 -0.28
CA THR A 57 -22.69 0.88 -0.79
C THR A 57 -22.31 1.50 -2.13
N SER A 58 -22.84 0.92 -3.22
CA SER A 58 -22.63 1.39 -4.59
C SER A 58 -23.35 2.71 -4.81
N VAL A 59 -22.63 3.80 -5.06
CA VAL A 59 -23.22 5.11 -5.44
C VAL A 59 -23.26 5.20 -6.98
N PRO A 60 -24.42 5.52 -7.59
CA PRO A 60 -24.57 5.57 -9.05
C PRO A 60 -23.84 6.77 -9.69
N ASP A 61 -23.48 6.55 -10.95
CA ASP A 61 -22.71 7.35 -11.93
C ASP A 61 -22.20 8.76 -11.54
N ALA A 62 -20.88 8.98 -11.57
CA ALA A 62 -20.22 10.30 -11.52
C ALA A 62 -18.70 10.15 -11.67
N GLY A 63 -18.20 10.17 -12.90
CA GLY A 63 -16.76 10.19 -13.20
C GLY A 63 -15.99 11.36 -12.56
N ASP A 64 -16.67 12.33 -11.94
CA ASP A 64 -16.07 13.48 -11.26
C ASP A 64 -16.30 13.55 -9.74
N ALA A 65 -17.23 12.77 -9.16
CA ALA A 65 -17.65 12.99 -7.76
C ALA A 65 -16.83 12.23 -6.72
N VAL A 66 -16.11 11.18 -7.12
CA VAL A 66 -15.34 10.36 -6.17
C VAL A 66 -14.15 11.17 -5.67
N ALA A 67 -13.40 11.84 -6.54
CA ALA A 67 -12.27 12.68 -6.14
C ALA A 67 -12.67 13.96 -5.40
N ALA A 68 -13.85 14.53 -5.71
CA ALA A 68 -14.38 15.70 -5.00
C ALA A 68 -14.75 15.38 -3.53
N ASP A 69 -15.02 14.11 -3.21
CA ASP A 69 -15.40 13.64 -1.88
C ASP A 69 -14.18 13.36 -0.96
N PHE A 70 -12.94 13.40 -1.46
CA PHE A 70 -11.73 13.17 -0.63
C PHE A 70 -11.01 14.48 -0.29
N PRO A 71 -11.23 15.06 0.90
CA PRO A 71 -10.58 16.30 1.30
C PRO A 71 -9.05 16.11 1.33
N GLY A 72 -8.35 16.81 0.44
CA GLY A 72 -6.88 16.94 0.47
C GLY A 72 -6.09 15.93 -0.39
N LEU A 73 -6.74 14.98 -1.06
CA LEU A 73 -6.08 14.11 -2.04
C LEU A 73 -6.85 14.16 -3.36
N GLY A 74 -6.33 14.96 -4.31
CA GLY A 74 -6.84 14.99 -5.68
C GLY A 74 -6.84 13.60 -6.31
N GLU A 75 -7.64 13.44 -7.37
CA GLU A 75 -7.67 12.19 -8.11
C GLU A 75 -6.26 11.82 -8.61
N PRO A 76 -5.83 10.57 -8.46
CA PRO A 76 -4.58 10.13 -9.05
C PRO A 76 -4.69 10.23 -10.58
N ASN A 77 -3.89 11.13 -11.16
CA ASN A 77 -3.83 11.31 -12.60
C ASN A 77 -3.47 10.00 -13.33
N GLY A 78 -4.13 9.74 -14.46
CA GLY A 78 -3.74 8.67 -15.38
C GLY A 78 -4.28 7.28 -15.06
N ILE A 79 -5.42 7.20 -14.38
CA ILE A 79 -6.21 5.97 -14.25
C ILE A 79 -7.34 6.00 -15.28
N SER A 80 -6.97 5.90 -16.55
CA SER A 80 -7.92 5.61 -17.63
C SER A 80 -8.05 4.10 -17.75
N GLY A 81 -9.24 3.55 -17.53
CA GLY A 81 -9.53 2.14 -17.78
C GLY A 81 -10.52 1.98 -18.92
N GLU A 82 -10.34 0.93 -19.73
CA GLU A 82 -11.33 0.46 -20.72
C GLU A 82 -12.39 -0.39 -20.02
N GLY A 83 -12.94 0.14 -18.92
CA GLY A 83 -14.02 -0.50 -18.19
C GLY A 83 -15.13 -0.92 -19.15
N ARG A 84 -15.60 -2.16 -19.01
CA ARG A 84 -16.71 -2.76 -19.79
C ARG A 84 -16.34 -3.33 -21.17
N ASN A 85 -15.06 -3.43 -21.53
CA ASN A 85 -14.65 -4.19 -22.71
C ASN A 85 -14.32 -5.65 -22.37
N TYR A 86 -15.35 -6.50 -22.36
CA TYR A 86 -15.22 -7.96 -22.13
C TYR A 86 -14.35 -8.67 -23.19
N SER A 87 -13.98 -7.99 -24.27
CA SER A 87 -13.09 -8.54 -25.30
C SER A 87 -11.62 -8.52 -24.87
N LEU A 88 -11.30 -7.81 -23.80
CA LEU A 88 -9.94 -7.72 -23.26
C LEU A 88 -9.66 -8.88 -22.30
N THR A 89 -8.37 -9.14 -22.06
CA THR A 89 -7.94 -10.17 -21.11
C THR A 89 -8.50 -9.90 -19.72
N GLU A 90 -9.11 -10.94 -19.15
CA GLU A 90 -9.65 -10.96 -17.79
C GLU A 90 -8.52 -11.20 -16.78
N HIS A 91 -8.56 -10.45 -15.68
CA HIS A 91 -7.63 -10.57 -14.56
C HIS A 91 -8.37 -10.54 -13.22
N THR A 92 -7.83 -11.25 -12.23
CA THR A 92 -8.29 -11.15 -10.85
C THR A 92 -7.47 -10.11 -10.11
N MET A 93 -8.11 -9.00 -9.71
CA MET A 93 -7.50 -7.97 -8.88
C MET A 93 -7.90 -8.18 -7.42
N THR A 94 -6.92 -8.18 -6.52
CA THR A 94 -7.16 -8.14 -5.07
C THR A 94 -6.45 -6.94 -4.47
N ILE A 95 -7.19 -6.15 -3.71
CA ILE A 95 -6.68 -5.07 -2.87
C ILE A 95 -6.72 -5.54 -1.43
N GLN A 96 -5.64 -5.30 -0.69
CA GLN A 96 -5.54 -5.57 0.73
C GLN A 96 -5.02 -4.34 1.45
N LEU A 97 -5.74 -3.93 2.50
CA LEU A 97 -5.33 -2.89 3.42
C LEU A 97 -5.12 -3.50 4.81
N SER A 98 -4.09 -3.04 5.50
CA SER A 98 -3.78 -3.46 6.87
C SER A 98 -3.18 -2.31 7.66
N SER A 99 -3.54 -2.19 8.92
CA SER A 99 -3.01 -1.16 9.82
C SER A 99 -2.96 -1.71 11.26
N PRO A 100 -2.04 -1.23 12.11
CA PRO A 100 -2.08 -1.54 13.55
C PRO A 100 -3.38 -1.05 14.24
N ASN A 101 -4.04 -0.04 13.65
CA ASN A 101 -5.26 0.58 14.16
C ASN A 101 -6.42 0.38 13.17
N PRO A 102 -7.68 0.68 13.57
CA PRO A 102 -8.79 0.78 12.64
C PRO A 102 -8.45 1.66 11.42
N LEU A 103 -8.82 1.20 10.22
CA LEU A 103 -8.48 1.86 8.95
C LEU A 103 -9.25 3.19 8.75
N GLY A 104 -10.38 3.39 9.42
CA GLY A 104 -11.16 4.62 9.31
C GLY A 104 -11.88 4.68 7.96
N LEU A 105 -11.46 5.55 7.04
CA LEU A 105 -12.06 5.67 5.71
C LEU A 105 -11.22 4.92 4.67
N VAL A 106 -11.89 4.05 3.91
CA VAL A 106 -11.35 3.39 2.72
C VAL A 106 -12.17 3.81 1.52
N ALA A 107 -11.50 4.09 0.42
CA ALA A 107 -12.16 4.29 -0.86
C ALA A 107 -11.35 3.73 -2.01
N TYR A 108 -12.04 3.41 -3.10
CA TYR A 108 -11.41 2.84 -4.28
C TYR A 108 -12.08 3.32 -5.56
N LEU A 109 -11.28 3.33 -6.63
CA LEU A 109 -11.66 3.59 -8.01
C LEU A 109 -10.96 2.54 -8.87
N ILE A 110 -11.72 1.66 -9.52
CA ILE A 110 -11.21 0.54 -10.32
C ILE A 110 -11.93 0.57 -11.68
N PRO A 111 -11.59 1.50 -12.59
CA PRO A 111 -12.40 1.72 -13.81
C PRO A 111 -12.50 0.47 -14.68
N ALA A 112 -11.52 -0.42 -14.63
CA ALA A 112 -11.49 -1.68 -15.37
C ALA A 112 -12.39 -2.78 -14.78
N SER A 113 -12.97 -2.59 -13.58
CA SER A 113 -13.90 -3.54 -12.95
C SER A 113 -15.34 -3.30 -13.38
N THR A 114 -16.05 -4.37 -13.72
CA THR A 114 -17.49 -4.31 -14.04
C THR A 114 -18.38 -4.38 -12.81
N GLU A 115 -17.88 -4.96 -11.72
CA GLU A 115 -18.65 -5.21 -10.49
C GLU A 115 -18.41 -4.12 -9.45
N ASN A 116 -17.15 -3.68 -9.33
CA ASN A 116 -16.69 -2.78 -8.29
C ASN A 116 -15.89 -1.60 -8.89
N PRO A 117 -16.48 -0.81 -9.81
CA PRO A 117 -15.77 0.29 -10.46
C PRO A 117 -15.33 1.38 -9.49
N ARG A 118 -16.00 1.50 -8.33
CA ARG A 118 -15.69 2.45 -7.27
C ARG A 118 -16.47 2.11 -6.00
N GLY A 119 -16.04 2.67 -4.87
CA GLY A 119 -16.79 2.60 -3.62
C GLY A 119 -16.09 3.31 -2.47
N LYS A 120 -16.82 3.45 -1.37
CA LYS A 120 -16.33 3.99 -0.10
C LYS A 120 -16.87 3.17 1.06
N ALA A 121 -16.06 3.01 2.10
CA ALA A 121 -16.43 2.29 3.31
C ALA A 121 -15.77 2.93 4.53
N VAL A 122 -16.53 3.04 5.62
CA VAL A 122 -15.96 3.29 6.95
C VAL A 122 -15.64 1.93 7.55
N VAL A 123 -14.37 1.72 7.88
CA VAL A 123 -13.80 0.44 8.31
C VAL A 123 -13.25 0.58 9.72
N GLU A 124 -13.97 0.01 10.69
CA GLU A 124 -13.53 -0.07 12.09
C GLU A 124 -12.52 -1.23 12.32
N ALA A 125 -12.39 -2.13 11.34
CA ALA A 125 -11.41 -3.20 11.36
C ALA A 125 -9.99 -2.70 11.04
N ARG A 126 -9.00 -3.48 11.47
CA ARG A 126 -7.57 -3.27 11.17
C ARG A 126 -7.18 -3.69 9.76
N THR A 127 -8.06 -4.41 9.08
CA THR A 127 -7.84 -4.97 7.75
C THR A 127 -9.07 -4.81 6.90
N TRP A 128 -8.86 -4.60 5.60
CA TRP A 128 -9.92 -4.57 4.59
C TRP A 128 -9.41 -5.24 3.33
N SER A 129 -10.27 -5.92 2.59
CA SER A 129 -9.91 -6.50 1.30
C SER A 129 -11.07 -6.43 0.34
N LEU A 130 -10.74 -6.23 -0.93
CA LEU A 130 -11.66 -6.31 -2.06
C LEU A 130 -11.02 -7.20 -3.11
N THR A 131 -11.76 -8.17 -3.62
CA THR A 131 -11.38 -8.94 -4.81
C THR A 131 -12.42 -8.69 -5.87
N THR A 132 -11.98 -8.38 -7.09
CA THR A 132 -12.87 -8.15 -8.22
C THR A 132 -12.21 -8.54 -9.53
N THR A 133 -13.04 -8.83 -10.52
CA THR A 133 -12.60 -9.06 -11.90
C THR A 133 -12.37 -7.73 -12.61
N VAL A 134 -11.24 -7.61 -13.31
CA VAL A 134 -10.88 -6.45 -14.14
C VAL A 134 -10.49 -6.89 -15.54
N TYR A 135 -10.70 -6.01 -16.53
CA TYR A 135 -10.40 -6.28 -17.93
C TYR A 135 -9.37 -5.29 -18.49
N GLY A 136 -8.37 -5.77 -19.24
CA GLY A 136 -7.40 -4.93 -19.94
C GLY A 136 -6.03 -4.79 -19.28
N LYS A 137 -5.35 -3.64 -19.47
CA LYS A 137 -3.94 -3.40 -19.10
C LYS A 137 -3.76 -2.65 -17.75
N PRO A 138 -2.54 -2.64 -17.16
CA PRO A 138 -2.34 -2.77 -15.72
C PRO A 138 -2.32 -1.49 -14.89
N LYS A 139 -3.17 -0.53 -15.22
CA LYS A 139 -3.52 0.54 -14.26
C LYS A 139 -4.97 0.32 -13.86
N TYR A 140 -5.17 -0.74 -13.07
CA TYR A 140 -6.47 -1.30 -12.79
C TYR A 140 -7.24 -0.52 -11.73
N GLY A 141 -6.56 0.15 -10.79
CA GLY A 141 -7.25 0.99 -9.83
C GLY A 141 -6.40 1.77 -8.85
N ALA A 142 -7.09 2.64 -8.13
CA ALA A 142 -6.61 3.51 -7.07
C ALA A 142 -7.35 3.19 -5.77
N VAL A 143 -6.61 3.05 -4.67
CA VAL A 143 -7.19 2.87 -3.33
C VAL A 143 -6.65 3.92 -2.38
N TYR A 144 -7.56 4.60 -1.70
CA TYR A 144 -7.29 5.58 -0.66
C TYR A 144 -7.44 4.94 0.72
N VAL A 145 -6.48 5.24 1.59
CA VAL A 145 -6.53 4.91 3.01
C VAL A 145 -5.91 6.03 3.84
N GLN A 146 -6.51 6.33 5.00
CA GLN A 146 -6.02 7.31 5.96
C GLN A 146 -5.53 6.63 7.23
N ALA A 147 -4.35 6.98 7.70
CA ALA A 147 -3.82 6.54 8.98
C ALA A 147 -4.49 7.27 10.15
N GLY A 148 -4.44 6.64 11.34
CA GLY A 148 -4.88 7.28 12.58
C GLY A 148 -3.99 8.44 13.01
N TYR A 149 -4.46 9.17 14.03
CA TYR A 149 -3.76 10.32 14.62
C TYR A 149 -2.41 9.96 15.27
N ASP A 150 -2.21 8.70 15.63
CA ASP A 150 -1.00 8.22 16.30
C ASP A 150 0.16 7.94 15.33
N GLY A 151 -0.06 8.13 14.03
CA GLY A 151 0.96 8.04 12.99
C GLY A 151 1.41 6.62 12.65
N ARG A 152 0.69 5.60 13.12
CA ARG A 152 0.95 4.21 12.71
C ARG A 152 0.55 4.01 11.25
N PRO A 153 1.42 3.38 10.43
CA PRO A 153 1.20 3.30 9.00
C PRO A 153 0.08 2.32 8.64
N ALA A 154 -0.79 2.72 7.71
CA ALA A 154 -1.63 1.81 6.97
C ALA A 154 -0.84 1.32 5.75
N THR A 155 -0.86 0.02 5.49
CA THR A 155 -0.19 -0.64 4.38
C THR A 155 -1.23 -1.18 3.41
N CYS A 156 -0.96 -0.95 2.14
CA CYS A 156 -1.79 -1.33 1.03
C CYS A 156 -1.00 -2.22 0.08
N VAL A 157 -1.62 -3.29 -0.39
CA VAL A 157 -1.06 -4.24 -1.33
C VAL A 157 -2.09 -4.50 -2.41
N ILE A 158 -1.69 -4.32 -3.66
CA ILE A 158 -2.49 -4.69 -4.83
C ILE A 158 -1.82 -5.90 -5.48
N THR A 159 -2.61 -6.93 -5.76
CA THR A 159 -2.18 -8.08 -6.52
C THR A 159 -3.04 -8.29 -7.74
N ILE A 160 -2.41 -8.60 -8.88
CA ILE A 160 -3.06 -9.01 -10.12
C ILE A 160 -2.66 -10.45 -10.41
N ASP A 161 -3.64 -11.34 -10.55
CA ASP A 161 -3.45 -12.78 -10.75
C ASP A 161 -2.51 -13.39 -9.70
N GLY A 162 -2.61 -12.93 -8.46
CA GLY A 162 -1.80 -13.37 -7.33
C GLY A 162 -0.38 -12.80 -7.26
N LYS A 163 0.02 -11.93 -8.20
CA LYS A 163 1.32 -11.24 -8.18
C LYS A 163 1.17 -9.84 -7.62
N VAL A 164 2.02 -9.45 -6.65
CA VAL A 164 2.04 -8.09 -6.10
C VAL A 164 2.48 -7.10 -7.19
N THR A 165 1.60 -6.19 -7.58
CA THR A 165 1.90 -5.10 -8.54
C THR A 165 2.22 -3.80 -7.83
N GLU A 166 1.64 -3.56 -6.65
CA GLU A 166 1.91 -2.38 -5.84
C GLU A 166 1.92 -2.73 -4.36
N ARG A 167 2.83 -2.09 -3.62
CA ARG A 167 2.85 -2.09 -2.17
C ARG A 167 3.29 -0.74 -1.64
N ARG A 168 2.42 -0.10 -0.86
CA ARG A 168 2.68 1.22 -0.29
C ARG A 168 2.22 1.30 1.15
N SER A 169 2.83 2.19 1.92
CA SER A 169 2.40 2.50 3.29
C SER A 169 2.30 4.02 3.49
N THR A 170 1.33 4.45 4.31
CA THR A 170 1.20 5.86 4.70
C THR A 170 2.36 6.30 5.58
N LYS A 171 2.57 7.62 5.70
CA LYS A 171 3.60 8.20 6.55
C LYS A 171 3.00 9.28 7.45
N GLY A 172 3.31 9.21 8.74
CA GLY A 172 2.96 10.22 9.73
C GLY A 172 1.49 10.16 10.21
N PRO A 173 1.17 10.95 11.26
CA PRO A 173 -0.20 11.15 11.75
C PRO A 173 -1.15 11.58 10.64
N TYR A 174 -2.34 10.97 10.58
CA TYR A 174 -3.35 11.27 9.56
C TYR A 174 -2.86 11.08 8.11
N GLY A 175 -1.72 10.42 7.91
CA GLY A 175 -1.12 10.23 6.61
C GLY A 175 -2.06 9.45 5.71
N ALA A 176 -2.23 9.91 4.48
CA ALA A 176 -3.07 9.24 3.50
C ALA A 176 -2.30 8.96 2.22
N MET A 177 -2.74 7.96 1.47
CA MET A 177 -2.08 7.55 0.23
C MET A 177 -3.04 6.98 -0.79
N TRP A 178 -2.69 7.15 -2.07
CA TRP A 178 -3.19 6.33 -3.16
C TRP A 178 -2.23 5.17 -3.44
N CYS A 179 -2.76 3.97 -3.59
CA CYS A 179 -2.05 2.82 -4.18
C CYS A 179 -2.52 2.63 -5.60
N LEU A 180 -1.59 2.49 -6.54
CA LEU A 180 -1.86 2.34 -7.97
C LEU A 180 -1.30 1.00 -8.43
N GLY A 181 -2.15 0.12 -8.98
CA GLY A 181 -1.71 -1.21 -9.43
C GLY A 181 -2.44 -1.72 -10.64
#